data_AF-A0A3B9MRT0-F1
#
_entry.id   AF-A0A3B9MRT0-F1
#
_cell.length_a   1.000
_cell.length_b   1.000
_cell.length_c   1.000
_cell.angle_alpha   90.00
_cell.angle_beta   90.00
_cell.angle_gamma   90.00
#
_symmetry.space_group_name_H-M   'P 1'
#
loop_
_entity.id
_entity.type
_entity.pdbx_description
1 polymer ?
#
loop_
_entity_poly.entity_id
_entity_poly.type
_entity_poly.pdbx_seq_one_letter_code
_entity_poly.pdbx_strand_id
1 'polypeptide(L)'
;MGFLTEEGRTRSKNAARRTSAYAVVMLLVAGAGGYAIYKYWVASNLTTLQRVYFKQYLKSSYRSYLPNSRSHYTTLARVVTDPNTKKDISLAVRNDEIEPQLDGEGRIKLDKRRYPIILLKSGIEYKQYSWLETISPDAIAYQWFRDTIYEGQSISIIWRPAWFGGLLIFLLGTIGLTTLDVTAQRLYLKGEAIRGTRGLSPKQYAREHRKENSYGIRVYVDGGKDD
;
A
#
# COMPACT_ATOMS: atom_id res chain seq x y z
N MET A 1 14.33 -28.60 -25.53
CA MET A 1 15.78 -28.33 -25.68
C MET A 1 16.10 -26.98 -26.36
N GLY A 2 15.17 -26.02 -26.47
CA GLY A 2 15.47 -24.69 -27.06
C GLY A 2 16.00 -23.62 -26.09
N PHE A 3 16.28 -23.97 -24.82
CA PHE A 3 16.77 -23.05 -23.79
C PHE A 3 18.30 -22.91 -23.79
N LEU A 4 19.00 -23.78 -24.53
CA LEU A 4 20.47 -23.86 -24.59
C LEU A 4 21.06 -23.22 -25.86
N THR A 5 20.23 -22.74 -26.79
CA THR A 5 20.69 -21.93 -27.94
C THR A 5 20.81 -20.46 -27.54
N GLU A 6 21.75 -19.71 -28.14
CA GLU A 6 21.95 -18.27 -27.85
C GLU A 6 20.67 -17.44 -28.03
N GLU A 7 19.82 -17.84 -28.98
CA GLU A 7 18.50 -17.22 -29.22
C GLU A 7 17.51 -17.45 -28.06
N GLY A 8 17.52 -18.63 -27.43
CA GLY A 8 16.72 -18.92 -26.24
C GLY A 8 17.18 -18.13 -25.02
N ARG A 9 18.50 -17.92 -24.90
CA ARG A 9 19.10 -17.14 -23.80
C ARG A 9 18.87 -15.63 -23.94
N THR A 10 18.86 -15.11 -25.16
CA THR A 10 18.53 -13.69 -25.43
C THR A 10 17.03 -13.42 -25.29
N ARG A 11 16.16 -14.31 -25.78
CA ARG A 11 14.69 -14.20 -25.57
C ARG A 11 14.31 -14.26 -24.09
N SER A 12 14.88 -15.17 -23.31
CA SER A 12 14.57 -15.26 -21.87
C SER A 12 15.05 -14.03 -21.08
N LYS A 13 16.23 -13.48 -21.39
CA LYS A 13 16.71 -12.22 -20.80
C LYS A 13 15.78 -11.04 -21.12
N ASN A 14 15.33 -10.92 -22.36
CA ASN A 14 14.42 -9.84 -22.76
C ASN A 14 13.03 -10.01 -22.13
N ALA A 15 12.52 -11.23 -22.01
CA ALA A 15 11.28 -11.52 -21.30
C ALA A 15 11.39 -11.15 -19.82
N ALA A 16 12.46 -11.58 -19.13
CA ALA A 16 12.70 -11.25 -17.73
C ALA A 16 12.82 -9.74 -17.48
N ARG A 17 13.50 -9.01 -18.37
CA ARG A 17 13.60 -7.54 -18.29
C ARG A 17 12.25 -6.86 -18.40
N ARG A 18 11.36 -7.37 -19.26
CA ARG A 18 9.99 -6.84 -19.44
C ARG A 18 9.09 -7.18 -18.27
N THR A 19 9.13 -8.41 -17.77
CA THR A 19 8.44 -8.79 -16.53
C THR A 19 8.93 -7.96 -15.34
N SER A 20 10.23 -7.69 -15.24
CA SER A 20 10.78 -6.79 -14.22
C SER A 20 10.24 -5.36 -14.37
N ALA A 21 10.17 -4.82 -15.59
CA ALA A 21 9.55 -3.52 -15.83
C ALA A 21 8.06 -3.49 -15.42
N TYR A 22 7.28 -4.53 -15.77
CA TYR A 22 5.89 -4.66 -15.34
C TYR A 22 5.76 -4.75 -13.82
N ALA A 23 6.63 -5.52 -13.16
CA ALA A 23 6.65 -5.60 -11.71
C ALA A 23 6.95 -4.23 -11.07
N VAL A 24 7.91 -3.45 -11.60
CA VAL A 24 8.19 -2.09 -11.09
C VAL A 24 6.97 -1.18 -11.25
N VAL A 25 6.33 -1.17 -12.42
CA VAL A 25 5.11 -0.37 -12.65
C VAL A 25 4.00 -0.80 -11.69
N MET A 26 3.78 -2.11 -11.56
CA MET A 26 2.74 -2.65 -10.69
C MET A 26 3.02 -2.44 -9.22
N LEU A 27 4.28 -2.37 -8.80
CA LEU A 27 4.65 -2.01 -7.44
C LEU A 27 4.22 -0.57 -7.11
N LEU A 28 4.40 0.37 -8.05
CA LEU A 28 3.94 1.75 -7.88
C LEU A 28 2.41 1.82 -7.82
N VAL A 29 1.73 1.12 -8.72
CA VAL A 29 0.25 1.04 -8.73
C VAL A 29 -0.28 0.41 -7.44
N ALA A 30 0.36 -0.66 -6.96
CA ALA A 30 0.04 -1.31 -5.70
C ALA A 30 0.27 -0.40 -4.49
N GLY A 31 1.34 0.39 -4.50
CA GLY A 31 1.60 1.39 -3.46
C GLY A 31 0.50 2.46 -3.42
N ALA A 32 0.12 3.01 -4.57
CA ALA A 32 -0.96 3.99 -4.67
C ALA A 32 -2.32 3.40 -4.27
N GLY A 33 -2.63 2.19 -4.73
CA GLY A 33 -3.86 1.46 -4.38
C GLY A 33 -3.93 1.11 -2.89
N GLY A 34 -2.83 0.60 -2.32
CA GLY A 34 -2.72 0.33 -0.88
C GLY A 34 -2.90 1.59 -0.04
N TYR A 35 -2.34 2.73 -0.46
CA TYR A 35 -2.56 4.01 0.19
C TYR A 35 -4.02 4.47 0.10
N ALA A 36 -4.68 4.29 -1.04
CA ALA A 36 -6.10 4.60 -1.18
C ALA A 36 -6.96 3.74 -0.25
N ILE A 37 -6.68 2.43 -0.16
CA ILE A 37 -7.36 1.51 0.76
C ILE A 37 -7.12 1.95 2.21
N TYR A 38 -5.89 2.30 2.57
CA TYR A 38 -5.59 2.85 3.89
C TYR A 38 -6.42 4.11 4.18
N LYS A 39 -6.42 5.08 3.28
CA LYS A 39 -7.07 6.37 3.48
C LYS A 39 -8.59 6.25 3.60
N TYR A 40 -9.22 5.46 2.73
CA TYR A 40 -10.68 5.38 2.65
C TYR A 40 -11.28 4.28 3.51
N TRP A 41 -10.53 3.24 3.85
CA TRP A 41 -11.05 2.14 4.65
C TRP A 41 -10.42 2.12 6.05
N VAL A 42 -9.10 1.97 6.17
CA VAL A 42 -8.44 1.87 7.49
C VAL A 42 -8.61 3.16 8.31
N ALA A 43 -8.18 4.30 7.77
CA ALA A 43 -8.22 5.57 8.48
C ALA A 43 -9.66 6.03 8.80
N SER A 44 -10.63 5.65 7.98
CA SER A 44 -12.04 5.95 8.21
C SER A 44 -12.63 5.18 9.40
N ASN A 45 -12.15 3.96 9.65
CA ASN A 45 -12.63 3.09 10.73
C ASN A 45 -11.93 3.33 12.07
N LEU A 46 -10.85 4.12 12.11
CA LEU A 46 -10.19 4.48 13.36
C LEU A 46 -11.05 5.45 14.17
N THR A 47 -11.16 5.21 15.48
CA THR A 47 -11.81 6.11 16.44
C THR A 47 -11.03 7.42 16.60
N THR A 48 -11.63 8.41 17.26
CA THR A 48 -11.01 9.72 17.46
C THR A 48 -9.65 9.63 18.17
N LEU A 49 -9.54 8.95 19.34
CA LEU A 49 -8.23 8.86 20.01
C LEU A 49 -7.26 7.98 19.26
N GLN A 50 -7.72 6.92 18.59
CA GLN A 50 -6.83 6.12 17.74
C GLN A 50 -6.17 7.01 16.69
N ARG A 51 -6.93 7.86 15.98
CA ARG A 51 -6.35 8.79 15.00
C ARG A 51 -5.32 9.74 15.60
N VAL A 52 -5.61 10.29 16.79
CA VAL A 52 -4.69 11.20 17.50
C VAL A 52 -3.41 10.50 17.91
N TYR A 53 -3.53 9.29 18.47
CA TYR A 53 -2.41 8.53 18.98
C TYR A 53 -1.66 7.76 17.90
N PHE A 54 -2.18 7.65 16.68
CA PHE A 54 -1.59 6.82 15.63
C PHE A 54 -0.12 7.12 15.37
N LYS A 55 0.28 8.39 15.31
CA LYS A 55 1.70 8.76 15.13
C LYS A 55 2.56 8.34 16.31
N GLN A 56 2.06 8.48 17.52
CA GLN A 56 2.76 8.10 18.75
C GLN A 56 2.85 6.58 18.89
N TYR A 57 1.81 5.86 18.49
CA TYR A 57 1.77 4.41 18.47
C TYR A 57 2.72 3.83 17.41
N LEU A 58 2.74 4.41 16.21
CA LEU A 58 3.72 4.07 15.18
C LEU A 58 5.14 4.30 15.69
N LYS A 59 5.36 5.44 16.34
CA LYS A 59 6.65 5.77 16.94
C LYS A 59 7.08 4.76 18.00
N SER A 60 6.21 4.45 18.96
CA SER A 60 6.53 3.50 20.02
C SER A 60 6.74 2.10 19.47
N SER A 61 5.99 1.68 18.45
CA SER A 61 6.12 0.35 17.84
C SER A 61 7.45 0.11 17.15
N TYR A 62 8.02 1.10 16.45
CA TYR A 62 9.34 0.88 15.84
C TYR A 62 10.48 1.08 16.84
N ARG A 63 10.32 2.00 17.80
CA ARG A 63 11.34 2.26 18.83
C ARG A 63 11.37 1.23 19.95
N SER A 64 10.31 0.48 20.17
CA SER A 64 10.29 -0.59 21.17
C SER A 64 11.31 -1.69 20.90
N TYR A 65 11.78 -1.83 19.65
CA TYR A 65 12.86 -2.75 19.28
C TYR A 65 14.25 -2.21 19.63
N LEU A 66 14.38 -0.94 20.01
CA LEU A 66 15.65 -0.34 20.42
C LEU A 66 15.81 -0.47 21.94
N PRO A 67 16.95 -0.97 22.44
CA PRO A 67 17.20 -1.09 23.87
C PRO A 67 17.22 0.29 24.53
N ASN A 68 16.61 0.40 25.71
CA ASN A 68 16.54 1.63 26.52
C ASN A 68 15.95 2.86 25.82
N SER A 69 15.17 2.69 24.76
CA SER A 69 14.52 3.80 24.07
C SER A 69 13.42 4.43 24.91
N ARG A 70 13.43 5.76 25.02
CA ARG A 70 12.42 6.56 25.73
C ARG A 70 12.02 7.72 24.85
N SER A 71 10.74 8.05 24.88
CA SER A 71 10.18 9.14 24.10
C SER A 71 9.13 9.91 24.90
N HIS A 72 8.87 11.13 24.44
CA HIS A 72 7.75 11.94 24.90
C HIS A 72 6.45 11.43 24.27
N TYR A 73 5.44 11.24 25.12
CA TYR A 73 4.10 10.80 24.78
C TYR A 73 3.07 11.74 25.39
N THR A 74 2.13 12.20 24.58
CA THR A 74 0.99 13.00 25.02
C THR A 74 -0.23 12.11 25.08
N THR A 75 -0.81 11.93 26.27
CA THR A 75 -2.03 11.15 26.51
C THR A 75 -3.12 12.02 27.11
N LEU A 76 -4.37 11.62 26.93
CA LEU A 76 -5.53 12.29 27.49
C LEU A 76 -5.80 11.61 28.82
N ALA A 77 -5.69 12.36 29.91
CA ALA A 77 -5.90 11.84 31.24
C ALA A 77 -6.94 12.68 31.98
N ARG A 78 -7.75 12.01 32.79
CA ARG A 78 -8.68 12.63 33.73
C ARG A 78 -8.14 12.47 35.14
N VAL A 79 -8.34 13.48 35.97
CA VAL A 79 -8.02 13.44 37.38
C VAL A 79 -9.29 13.08 38.15
N VAL A 80 -9.21 12.02 38.95
CA VAL A 80 -10.29 11.52 39.80
C VAL A 80 -9.77 11.43 41.23
N THR A 81 -10.59 11.80 42.21
CA THR A 81 -10.24 11.62 43.61
C THR A 81 -10.53 10.18 44.01
N ASP A 82 -9.49 9.44 44.39
CA ASP A 82 -9.63 8.05 44.83
C ASP A 82 -10.51 7.99 46.11
N PRO A 83 -11.59 7.19 46.11
CA PRO A 83 -12.49 7.10 47.26
C PRO A 83 -11.78 6.60 48.53
N ASN A 84 -10.75 5.76 48.38
CA ASN A 84 -10.04 5.10 49.47
C ASN A 84 -8.92 5.99 50.03
N THR A 85 -8.07 6.53 49.17
CA THR A 85 -6.91 7.32 49.60
C THR A 85 -7.20 8.81 49.72
N LYS A 86 -8.34 9.29 49.21
CA LYS A 86 -8.71 10.70 49.09
C LYS A 86 -7.68 11.55 48.32
N LYS A 87 -6.78 10.90 47.58
CA LYS A 87 -5.77 11.55 46.74
C LYS A 87 -6.25 11.64 45.31
N ASP A 88 -5.85 12.70 44.65
CA ASP A 88 -6.12 12.89 43.23
C ASP A 88 -5.20 11.98 42.41
N ILE A 89 -5.80 11.05 41.66
CA ILE A 89 -5.12 10.13 40.76
C ILE A 89 -5.43 10.45 39.31
N SER A 90 -4.43 10.32 38.44
CA SER A 90 -4.57 10.54 37.00
C SER A 90 -4.86 9.21 36.30
N LEU A 91 -6.05 9.10 35.72
CA LEU A 91 -6.49 7.93 34.95
C LEU A 91 -6.51 8.28 33.46
N ALA A 92 -6.06 7.34 32.63
CA ALA A 92 -6.17 7.47 31.19
C ALA A 92 -7.62 7.45 30.73
N VAL A 93 -7.96 8.31 29.77
CA VAL A 93 -9.27 8.35 29.15
C VAL A 93 -9.32 7.37 27.98
N ARG A 94 -10.40 6.58 27.90
CA ARG A 94 -10.61 5.60 26.83
C ARG A 94 -11.50 6.15 25.70
N ASN A 95 -11.50 5.45 24.57
CA ASN A 95 -12.29 5.84 23.39
C ASN A 95 -13.81 5.85 23.62
N ASP A 96 -14.30 4.93 24.44
CA ASP A 96 -15.71 4.76 24.79
C ASP A 96 -16.22 5.84 25.74
N GLU A 97 -15.32 6.55 26.43
CA GLU A 97 -15.63 7.57 27.44
C GLU A 97 -15.69 9.00 26.85
N ILE A 98 -15.43 9.14 25.55
CA ILE A 98 -15.29 10.45 24.91
C ILE A 98 -16.29 10.69 23.79
N GLU A 99 -16.55 11.97 23.54
CA GLU A 99 -17.30 12.48 22.39
C GLU A 99 -16.51 13.63 21.73
N PRO A 100 -16.21 13.53 20.42
CA PRO A 100 -15.54 14.61 19.71
C PRO A 100 -16.49 15.80 19.53
N GLN A 101 -16.01 17.01 19.79
CA GLN A 101 -16.79 18.20 19.47
C GLN A 101 -16.67 18.49 17.97
N LEU A 102 -17.79 18.53 17.26
CA LEU A 102 -17.83 18.81 15.83
C LEU A 102 -18.06 20.31 15.55
N ASP A 103 -17.54 20.80 14.43
CA ASP A 103 -17.84 22.11 13.87
C ASP A 103 -19.10 22.09 12.98
N GLY A 104 -19.46 23.24 12.41
CA GLY A 104 -20.62 23.35 11.52
C GLY A 104 -20.49 22.57 10.20
N GLU A 105 -19.29 22.12 9.85
CA GLU A 105 -19.01 21.27 8.68
C GLU A 105 -18.94 19.78 9.06
N GLY A 106 -19.16 19.43 10.33
CA GLY A 106 -19.08 18.06 10.84
C GLY A 106 -17.64 17.56 11.05
N ARG A 107 -16.64 18.45 11.06
CA ARG A 107 -15.23 18.11 11.36
C ARG A 107 -14.95 18.30 12.84
N ILE A 108 -13.94 17.59 13.36
CA ILE A 108 -13.57 17.70 14.77
C ILE A 108 -12.91 19.07 15.01
N LYS A 109 -13.47 19.85 15.94
CA LYS A 109 -12.90 21.13 16.36
C LYS A 109 -11.53 20.90 16.98
N LEU A 110 -10.60 21.80 16.67
CA LEU A 110 -9.25 21.77 17.21
C LEU A 110 -9.05 22.97 18.16
N ASP A 111 -8.35 22.72 19.25
CA ASP A 111 -7.86 23.76 20.15
C ASP A 111 -6.72 24.56 19.50
N LYS A 112 -6.32 25.69 20.10
CA LYS A 112 -5.19 26.54 19.68
C LYS A 112 -3.89 25.75 19.50
N ARG A 113 -3.70 24.68 20.26
CA ARG A 113 -2.55 23.76 20.15
C ARG A 113 -2.72 22.66 19.08
N ARG A 114 -3.76 22.72 18.27
CA ARG A 114 -4.15 21.74 17.24
C ARG A 114 -4.48 20.33 17.77
N TYR A 115 -4.79 20.21 19.05
CA TYR A 115 -5.38 18.99 19.60
C TYR A 115 -6.90 19.00 19.39
N PRO A 116 -7.54 17.85 19.14
CA PRO A 116 -8.99 17.81 19.07
C PRO A 116 -9.62 18.18 20.41
N ILE A 117 -10.68 18.97 20.33
CA ILE A 117 -11.53 19.29 21.48
C ILE A 117 -12.44 18.09 21.69
N ILE A 118 -12.23 17.42 22.81
CA ILE A 118 -12.90 16.19 23.19
C ILE A 118 -13.65 16.46 24.48
N LEU A 119 -14.91 16.04 24.53
CA LEU A 119 -15.73 16.08 25.74
C LEU A 119 -15.80 14.67 26.34
N LEU A 120 -15.88 14.58 27.67
CA LEU A 120 -16.18 13.32 28.34
C LEU A 120 -17.68 13.09 28.34
N LYS A 121 -18.11 11.83 28.15
CA LYS A 121 -19.51 11.44 28.20
C LYS A 121 -20.12 11.69 29.58
N SER A 122 -21.43 11.87 29.63
CA SER A 122 -22.18 11.99 30.87
C SER A 122 -22.01 10.75 31.74
N GLY A 123 -21.80 10.93 33.05
CA GLY A 123 -21.60 9.84 34.02
C GLY A 123 -20.15 9.43 34.25
N ILE A 124 -19.21 10.03 33.52
CA ILE A 124 -17.78 9.89 33.80
C ILE A 124 -17.37 10.88 34.90
N GLU A 125 -16.88 10.37 36.02
CA GLU A 125 -16.34 11.21 37.10
C GLU A 125 -14.99 11.81 36.71
N TYR A 126 -14.85 13.12 36.82
CA TYR A 126 -13.59 13.83 36.68
C TYR A 126 -13.64 15.17 37.40
N LYS A 127 -12.51 15.57 37.98
CA LYS A 127 -12.29 16.93 38.49
C LYS A 127 -11.78 17.85 37.38
N GLN A 128 -10.87 17.32 36.57
CA GLN A 128 -10.30 17.96 35.40
C GLN A 128 -9.82 16.88 34.42
N TYR A 129 -9.78 17.18 33.13
CA TYR A 129 -9.09 16.33 32.16
C TYR A 129 -8.27 17.21 31.22
N SER A 130 -7.09 16.72 30.83
CA SER A 130 -6.19 17.48 29.99
C SER A 130 -5.23 16.55 29.23
N TRP A 131 -4.62 17.09 28.19
CA TRP A 131 -3.51 16.45 27.49
C TRP A 131 -2.27 16.55 28.36
N LEU A 132 -1.79 15.40 28.82
CA LEU A 132 -0.63 15.28 29.69
C LEU A 132 0.55 14.69 28.91
N GLU A 133 1.69 15.34 28.99
CA GLU A 133 2.92 14.88 28.37
C GLU A 133 3.76 14.10 29.39
N THR A 134 4.17 12.88 29.04
CA THR A 134 5.01 12.01 29.86
C THR A 134 6.17 11.46 29.05
N ILE A 135 7.32 11.27 29.72
CA ILE A 135 8.43 10.50 29.17
C ILE A 135 8.27 9.06 29.64
N SER A 136 8.15 8.13 28.70
CA SER A 136 7.97 6.70 29.01
C SER A 136 8.91 5.84 28.16
N PRO A 137 9.38 4.68 28.67
CA PRO A 137 10.02 3.68 27.84
C PRO A 137 9.13 3.26 26.68
N ASP A 138 9.70 3.18 25.48
CA ASP A 138 8.93 2.99 24.25
C ASP A 138 8.22 1.62 24.21
N ALA A 139 8.80 0.60 24.84
CA ALA A 139 8.16 -0.71 25.02
C ALA A 139 6.89 -0.64 25.91
N ILE A 140 6.94 0.13 27.00
CA ILE A 140 5.79 0.31 27.90
C ILE A 140 4.71 1.13 27.20
N ALA A 141 5.10 2.21 26.52
CA ALA A 141 4.18 3.02 25.74
C ALA A 141 3.51 2.21 24.62
N TYR A 142 4.27 1.36 23.91
CA TYR A 142 3.73 0.47 22.89
C TYR A 142 2.67 -0.49 23.44
N GLN A 143 2.95 -1.17 24.55
CA GLN A 143 1.99 -2.06 25.22
C GLN A 143 0.75 -1.28 25.66
N TRP A 144 0.95 -0.13 26.31
CA TRP A 144 -0.15 0.72 26.76
C TRP A 144 -1.08 1.15 25.61
N PHE A 145 -0.52 1.66 24.51
CA PHE A 145 -1.33 2.03 23.33
C PHE A 145 -2.04 0.82 22.75
N ARG A 146 -1.32 -0.29 22.56
CA ARG A 146 -1.88 -1.52 21.99
C ARG A 146 -3.09 -1.99 22.80
N ASP A 147 -2.94 -2.11 24.12
CA ASP A 147 -3.93 -2.77 24.97
C ASP A 147 -5.06 -1.82 25.39
N THR A 148 -4.76 -0.52 25.58
CA THR A 148 -5.74 0.46 26.09
C THR A 148 -6.49 1.20 24.99
N ILE A 149 -5.83 1.50 23.87
CA ILE A 149 -6.40 2.36 22.80
C ILE A 149 -6.78 1.56 21.56
N TYR A 150 -5.99 0.53 21.22
CA TYR A 150 -6.12 -0.26 20.01
C TYR A 150 -6.63 -1.69 20.25
N GLU A 151 -7.20 -1.97 21.43
CA GLU A 151 -7.89 -3.23 21.73
C GLU A 151 -7.02 -4.48 21.44
N GLY A 152 -5.73 -4.41 21.72
CA GLY A 152 -4.77 -5.50 21.48
C GLY A 152 -4.25 -5.60 20.04
N GLN A 153 -4.75 -4.78 19.11
CA GLN A 153 -4.34 -4.81 17.70
C GLN A 153 -2.95 -4.20 17.50
N SER A 154 -2.07 -4.94 16.82
CA SER A 154 -0.79 -4.41 16.35
C SER A 154 -0.96 -3.52 15.11
N ILE A 155 0.04 -2.70 14.83
CA ILE A 155 0.06 -1.87 13.60
C ILE A 155 -0.12 -2.71 12.34
N SER A 156 0.52 -3.89 12.29
CA SER A 156 0.39 -4.82 11.17
C SER A 156 -1.04 -5.32 10.96
N ILE A 157 -1.81 -5.49 12.04
CA ILE A 157 -3.23 -5.88 12.00
C ILE A 157 -4.08 -4.70 11.54
N ILE A 158 -3.85 -3.50 12.07
CA ILE A 158 -4.57 -2.28 11.66
C ILE A 158 -4.36 -2.01 10.17
N TRP A 159 -3.15 -2.22 9.66
CA TRP A 159 -2.79 -2.00 8.25
C TRP A 159 -3.14 -3.18 7.34
N ARG A 160 -3.63 -4.30 7.90
CA ARG A 160 -3.90 -5.54 7.18
C ARG A 160 -4.68 -5.32 5.89
N PRO A 161 -5.83 -4.63 5.90
CA PRO A 161 -6.51 -4.21 4.69
C PRO A 161 -5.64 -3.62 3.57
N ALA A 162 -4.78 -2.67 3.93
CA ALA A 162 -4.04 -1.85 2.98
C ALA A 162 -2.92 -2.64 2.32
N TRP A 163 -2.13 -3.37 3.12
CA TRP A 163 -1.02 -4.14 2.55
C TRP A 163 -1.49 -5.42 1.85
N PHE A 164 -2.56 -6.10 2.32
CA PHE A 164 -3.15 -7.20 1.56
C PHE A 164 -3.75 -6.73 0.24
N GLY A 165 -4.48 -5.62 0.25
CA GLY A 165 -5.04 -5.04 -0.97
C GLY A 165 -3.95 -4.62 -1.95
N GLY A 166 -2.90 -3.94 -1.47
CA GLY A 166 -1.73 -3.61 -2.29
C GLY A 166 -1.04 -4.84 -2.87
N LEU A 167 -0.82 -5.88 -2.06
CA LEU A 167 -0.22 -7.14 -2.51
C LEU A 167 -1.07 -7.84 -3.58
N LEU A 168 -2.40 -7.84 -3.43
CA LEU A 168 -3.31 -8.42 -4.41
C LEU A 168 -3.29 -7.64 -5.74
N ILE A 169 -3.30 -6.30 -5.68
CA ILE A 169 -3.14 -5.43 -6.85
C ILE A 169 -1.82 -5.73 -7.56
N PHE A 170 -0.72 -5.82 -6.81
CA PHE A 170 0.61 -6.12 -7.33
C PHE A 170 0.62 -7.47 -8.08
N LEU A 171 0.17 -8.54 -7.42
CA LEU A 171 0.21 -9.89 -7.98
C LEU A 171 -0.69 -10.00 -9.21
N LEU A 172 -1.97 -9.62 -9.10
CA LEU A 172 -2.92 -9.75 -10.20
C LEU A 172 -2.55 -8.86 -11.38
N GLY A 173 -2.11 -7.62 -11.14
CA GLY A 173 -1.72 -6.74 -12.23
C GLY A 173 -0.42 -7.17 -12.90
N THR A 174 0.55 -7.70 -12.15
CA THR A 174 1.80 -8.20 -12.76
C THR A 174 1.53 -9.44 -13.61
N ILE A 175 0.73 -10.38 -13.11
CA ILE A 175 0.29 -11.56 -13.87
C ILE A 175 -0.51 -11.12 -15.10
N GLY A 176 -1.50 -10.24 -14.92
CA GLY A 176 -2.36 -9.74 -15.98
C GLY A 176 -1.57 -9.07 -17.11
N LEU A 177 -0.67 -8.14 -16.79
CA LEU A 177 0.20 -7.49 -17.78
C LEU A 177 1.09 -8.50 -18.51
N THR A 178 1.67 -9.45 -17.78
CA THR A 178 2.54 -10.48 -18.39
C THR A 178 1.74 -11.40 -19.31
N THR A 179 0.54 -11.81 -18.92
CA THR A 179 -0.34 -12.65 -19.76
C THR A 179 -0.80 -11.90 -21.00
N LEU A 180 -1.30 -10.66 -20.84
CA LEU A 180 -1.70 -9.81 -21.96
C LEU A 180 -0.56 -9.62 -22.94
N ASP A 181 0.63 -9.39 -22.42
CA ASP A 181 1.81 -9.22 -23.23
C ASP A 181 2.20 -10.48 -24.02
N VAL A 182 2.22 -11.65 -23.37
CA VAL A 182 2.48 -12.94 -24.05
C VAL A 182 1.40 -13.22 -25.11
N THR A 183 0.13 -12.90 -24.83
CA THR A 183 -0.94 -13.05 -25.82
C THR A 183 -0.76 -12.10 -26.99
N ALA A 184 -0.43 -10.84 -26.75
CA ALA A 184 -0.16 -9.86 -27.78
C ALA A 184 1.02 -10.33 -28.64
N GLN A 185 2.14 -10.76 -28.05
CA GLN A 185 3.28 -11.30 -28.77
C GLN A 185 2.92 -12.50 -29.64
N ARG A 186 2.06 -13.41 -29.14
CA ARG A 186 1.57 -14.54 -29.95
C ARG A 186 0.74 -14.06 -31.14
N LEU A 187 -0.09 -13.02 -30.99
CA LEU A 187 -0.85 -12.43 -32.10
C LEU A 187 0.06 -11.69 -33.10
N TYR A 188 1.05 -10.94 -32.60
CA TYR A 188 2.09 -10.31 -33.43
C TYR A 188 2.86 -11.34 -34.27
N LEU A 189 3.32 -12.43 -33.64
CA LEU A 189 4.05 -13.52 -34.31
C LEU A 189 3.19 -14.31 -35.29
N LYS A 190 1.86 -14.38 -35.06
CA LYS A 190 0.90 -14.93 -36.02
C LYS A 190 0.64 -13.99 -37.22
N GLY A 191 1.31 -12.83 -37.28
CA GLY A 191 1.28 -11.92 -38.43
C GLY A 191 0.09 -10.96 -38.45
N GLU A 192 -0.70 -10.87 -37.37
CA GLU A 192 -1.88 -9.99 -37.35
C GLU A 192 -1.52 -8.49 -37.29
N ALA A 193 -0.36 -8.15 -36.71
CA ALA A 193 0.04 -6.76 -36.50
C ALA A 193 1.34 -6.34 -37.21
N ILE A 194 1.99 -7.23 -37.99
CA ILE A 194 2.99 -6.86 -39.02
C ILE A 194 2.27 -6.53 -40.35
N ARG A 195 1.07 -5.96 -40.28
CA ARG A 195 0.50 -5.16 -41.37
C ARG A 195 0.74 -3.69 -41.04
N GLY A 196 2.02 -3.32 -40.97
CA GLY A 196 2.42 -1.93 -41.00
C GLY A 196 1.88 -1.32 -42.30
N THR A 197 0.92 -0.41 -42.19
CA THR A 197 0.39 0.53 -43.21
C THR A 197 0.05 0.02 -44.63
N ARG A 198 0.22 -1.26 -44.96
CA ARG A 198 -0.31 -1.90 -46.19
C ARG A 198 -0.88 -3.27 -45.86
N GLY A 199 -2.21 -3.32 -45.75
CA GLY A 199 -2.97 -4.55 -45.61
C GLY A 199 -3.03 -5.36 -46.90
N LEU A 200 -1.90 -5.88 -47.36
CA LEU A 200 -1.85 -6.75 -48.54
C LEU A 200 -1.79 -8.21 -48.11
N SER A 201 -2.66 -9.03 -48.71
CA SER A 201 -2.62 -10.49 -48.55
C SER A 201 -1.35 -11.07 -49.21
N PRO A 202 -0.88 -12.27 -48.81
CA PRO A 202 0.32 -12.89 -49.39
C PRO A 202 0.28 -13.01 -50.93
N LYS A 203 -0.91 -13.24 -51.50
CA LYS A 203 -1.12 -13.29 -52.95
C LYS A 203 -0.99 -11.92 -53.63
N GLN A 204 -1.29 -10.83 -52.92
CA GLN A 204 -1.17 -9.46 -53.44
C GLN A 204 0.26 -8.95 -53.35
N TYR A 205 0.99 -9.24 -52.27
CA TYR A 205 2.42 -8.89 -52.14
C TYR A 205 3.27 -9.58 -53.24
N ALA A 206 3.02 -10.87 -53.50
CA ALA A 206 3.70 -11.61 -54.57
C ALA A 206 3.35 -11.09 -55.97
N ARG A 207 2.19 -10.45 -56.16
CA ARG A 207 1.80 -9.81 -57.43
C ARG A 207 2.44 -8.45 -57.62
N GLU A 208 2.59 -7.67 -56.55
CA GLU A 208 3.23 -6.35 -56.57
C GLU A 208 4.75 -6.49 -56.79
N HIS A 209 5.41 -7.38 -56.04
CA HIS A 209 6.86 -7.60 -56.16
C HIS A 209 7.30 -8.41 -57.38
N ARG A 210 6.38 -9.01 -58.14
CA ARG A 210 6.73 -9.64 -59.44
C ARG A 210 7.07 -8.63 -60.53
N LYS A 211 6.71 -7.35 -60.35
CA LYS A 211 6.97 -6.27 -61.31
C LYS A 211 8.23 -5.46 -60.99
N GLU A 212 8.79 -5.58 -59.80
CA GLU A 212 10.00 -4.86 -59.38
C GLU A 212 11.21 -5.79 -59.45
N ASN A 213 11.73 -5.97 -60.68
CA ASN A 213 13.08 -6.47 -60.89
C ASN A 213 14.09 -5.42 -60.39
N SER A 214 14.36 -5.40 -59.09
CA SER A 214 15.64 -5.01 -58.44
C SER A 214 15.41 -4.40 -57.05
N TYR A 215 15.26 -5.24 -56.03
CA TYR A 215 15.79 -4.90 -54.71
C TYR A 215 16.61 -6.08 -54.22
N GLY A 216 17.92 -5.88 -54.18
CA GLY A 216 18.92 -6.85 -53.76
C GLY A 216 18.84 -7.14 -52.26
N ILE A 217 17.85 -7.91 -51.85
CA ILE A 217 17.85 -8.58 -50.55
C ILE A 217 17.83 -10.07 -50.82
N ARG A 218 19.00 -10.71 -50.66
CA ARG A 218 19.11 -12.17 -50.60
C ARG A 218 18.35 -12.64 -49.36
N VAL A 219 17.14 -13.15 -49.57
CA VAL A 219 16.48 -14.00 -48.59
C VAL A 219 17.14 -15.37 -48.70
N TYR A 220 17.91 -15.77 -47.69
CA TYR A 220 18.35 -17.14 -47.57
C TYR A 220 17.11 -18.00 -47.31
N VAL A 221 16.68 -18.74 -48.33
CA VAL A 221 15.74 -19.84 -48.17
C VAL A 221 16.56 -21.00 -47.65
N ASP A 222 16.33 -21.35 -46.38
CA ASP A 222 16.89 -22.52 -45.74
C ASP A 222 16.44 -23.76 -46.52
N GLY A 223 17.38 -24.39 -47.20
CA GLY A 223 17.16 -25.53 -48.08
C GLY A 223 16.89 -26.78 -47.26
N GLY A 224 15.61 -27.13 -47.14
CA GLY A 224 15.17 -28.43 -46.67
C GLY A 224 14.97 -29.40 -47.83
N LYS A 225 15.66 -30.54 -47.73
CA LYS A 225 15.53 -31.83 -48.45
C LYS A 225 16.38 -32.01 -49.70
N ASP A 226 17.41 -32.84 -49.54
CA ASP A 226 17.77 -33.84 -50.52
C ASP A 226 17.47 -35.22 -49.91
N ASP A 227 16.65 -35.99 -50.64
CA ASP A 227 16.52 -37.44 -50.76
C ASP A 227 16.89 -38.40 -49.60
#